data_AF-A0A0S7BG66-F1
#
_entry.id   AF-A0A0S7BG66-F1
#
_cell.length_a   1.000
_cell.length_b   1.000
_cell.length_c   1.000
_cell.angle_alpha   90.00
_cell.angle_beta   90.00
_cell.angle_gamma   90.00
#
_symmetry.space_group_name_H-M   'P 1'
#
loop_
_entity.id
_entity.type
_entity.pdbx_description
1 polymer ?
#
loop_
_entity_poly.entity_id
_entity_poly.type
_entity_poly.pdbx_seq_one_letter_code
_entity_poly.pdbx_strand_id
1 'polypeptide(L)'
;MAPFKRARLEKRHAFRCLFLVVFFLSACSPANFGAGIPSTVKRTMVTPTLTDTPTSAPSATPTPTPEPVPPTAQPVVYLEQDPLALAAQSAILIDAQSGTVLYEKAAHRRMFPASTTKIMTALLALEYFDRDEVIWVGDEVNLAWTKFRLDAQKAGLLYSQEIGMEDLIYGLMLVSGSDAAFVIAVNVARRESGDAFMPIDQAVERFCGLMNERARELGALDTNFTSPDGYQDSNHYSTAYDLALIARAAMQDDRFRKIVDVAYYRPAGSETDTGTFSQAWSNTNRLLDREDAVFYAPATGIKTGTTDEAGHCLVSSAEFDGAGAIAVVLDSTAEGVWSDSVSLLEYARESSSAGQN
;
A
#
# COMPACT_ATOMS: atom_id res chain seq x y z
N MET A 1 -56.17 -35.86 -16.06
CA MET A 1 -56.40 -36.89 -15.02
C MET A 1 -55.08 -37.64 -14.80
N ALA A 2 -54.43 -37.36 -13.65
CA ALA A 2 -53.46 -38.16 -12.87
C ALA A 2 -52.20 -38.82 -13.52
N PRO A 3 -51.10 -39.06 -12.76
CA PRO A 3 -50.72 -38.47 -11.46
C PRO A 3 -49.22 -38.07 -11.32
N PHE A 4 -49.06 -37.08 -10.43
CA PHE A 4 -47.89 -36.76 -9.63
C PHE A 4 -47.36 -37.97 -8.82
N LYS A 5 -46.03 -38.12 -8.73
CA LYS A 5 -45.37 -38.84 -7.62
C LYS A 5 -44.33 -37.93 -6.97
N ARG A 6 -44.61 -37.55 -5.72
CA ARG A 6 -43.68 -36.93 -4.76
C ARG A 6 -42.76 -38.01 -4.18
N ALA A 7 -41.46 -37.76 -4.13
CA ALA A 7 -40.53 -38.51 -3.29
C ALA A 7 -40.06 -37.62 -2.13
N ARG A 8 -40.32 -38.09 -0.91
CA ARG A 8 -39.72 -37.60 0.34
C ARG A 8 -38.28 -38.10 0.42
N LEU A 9 -37.33 -37.25 0.80
CA LEU A 9 -36.11 -37.70 1.47
C LEU A 9 -36.07 -37.11 2.88
N GLU A 10 -36.01 -38.00 3.86
CA GLU A 10 -35.88 -37.70 5.27
C GLU A 10 -34.43 -37.40 5.64
N LYS A 11 -34.25 -36.39 6.49
CA LYS A 11 -33.03 -36.10 7.25
C LYS A 11 -32.78 -37.20 8.28
N ARG A 12 -31.52 -37.66 8.44
CA ARG A 12 -31.02 -38.16 9.73
C ARG A 12 -29.55 -37.76 9.97
N HIS A 13 -29.37 -37.05 11.07
CA HIS A 13 -28.13 -36.70 11.76
C HIS A 13 -27.32 -37.92 12.22
N ALA A 14 -26.00 -37.77 12.36
CA ALA A 14 -25.34 -37.90 13.67
C ALA A 14 -23.84 -37.54 13.60
N PHE A 15 -23.54 -36.43 14.29
CA PHE A 15 -22.25 -35.95 14.77
C PHE A 15 -21.54 -36.99 15.65
N ARG A 16 -20.22 -37.16 15.51
CA ARG A 16 -19.35 -37.68 16.57
C ARG A 16 -17.98 -37.00 16.52
N CYS A 17 -17.87 -35.88 17.24
CA CYS A 17 -16.59 -35.30 17.66
C CYS A 17 -16.05 -36.12 18.84
N LEU A 18 -14.79 -36.54 18.77
CA LEU A 18 -14.03 -37.07 19.91
C LEU A 18 -12.89 -36.09 20.19
N PHE A 19 -13.07 -35.27 21.22
CA PHE A 19 -12.02 -34.44 21.81
C PHE A 19 -11.11 -35.33 22.68
N LEU A 20 -9.81 -35.29 22.43
CA LEU A 20 -8.80 -35.88 23.30
C LEU A 20 -7.89 -34.75 23.80
N VAL A 21 -8.18 -34.28 25.01
CA VAL A 21 -7.40 -33.27 25.72
C VAL A 21 -6.39 -34.02 26.60
N VAL A 22 -5.10 -33.84 26.34
CA VAL A 22 -4.02 -34.34 27.21
C VAL A 22 -3.41 -33.14 27.92
N PHE A 23 -3.64 -33.07 29.23
CA PHE A 23 -2.96 -32.17 30.16
C PHE A 23 -1.58 -32.74 30.51
N PHE A 24 -0.52 -31.97 30.33
CA PHE A 24 0.74 -32.16 31.06
C PHE A 24 1.04 -30.92 31.89
N LEU A 25 0.81 -31.05 33.19
CA LEU A 25 1.32 -30.18 34.25
C LEU A 25 2.70 -30.69 34.66
N SER A 26 3.73 -29.84 34.64
CA SER A 26 4.94 -30.05 35.43
C SER A 26 5.39 -28.71 36.00
N ALA A 27 5.61 -28.70 37.32
CA ALA A 27 5.95 -27.55 38.14
C ALA A 27 7.22 -27.84 38.95
N CYS A 28 7.86 -26.76 39.42
CA CYS A 28 8.98 -26.66 40.39
C CYS A 28 10.38 -26.99 39.82
N SER A 29 11.47 -26.27 40.11
CA SER A 29 11.77 -25.11 40.96
C SER A 29 13.22 -24.63 40.66
N PRO A 30 13.69 -23.47 41.17
CA PRO A 30 14.94 -22.85 40.77
C PRO A 30 16.16 -23.32 41.59
N ALA A 31 17.35 -23.28 40.99
CA ALA A 31 18.62 -23.48 41.69
C ALA A 31 19.53 -22.26 41.53
N ASN A 32 19.75 -21.57 42.66
CA ASN A 32 20.85 -20.66 42.92
C ASN A 32 22.16 -21.44 43.05
N PHE A 33 23.25 -20.94 42.46
CA PHE A 33 24.60 -21.11 43.01
C PHE A 33 25.45 -19.89 42.63
N GLY A 34 26.04 -19.25 43.64
CA GLY A 34 26.87 -18.05 43.49
C GLY A 34 28.37 -18.32 43.65
N ALA A 35 29.06 -17.17 43.74
CA ALA A 35 30.42 -16.92 44.24
C ALA A 35 31.58 -16.92 43.23
N GLY A 36 32.28 -15.77 43.18
CA GLY A 36 33.67 -15.68 42.74
C GLY A 36 34.14 -14.33 42.19
N ILE A 37 34.37 -13.33 43.06
CA ILE A 37 35.25 -12.17 42.77
C ILE A 37 36.46 -12.26 43.73
N PRO A 38 37.69 -11.99 43.26
CA PRO A 38 38.52 -10.94 43.87
C PRO A 38 39.26 -10.11 42.79
N SER A 39 39.11 -8.78 42.70
CA SER A 39 39.66 -7.70 43.55
C SER A 39 41.08 -7.23 43.17
N THR A 40 41.15 -5.93 42.83
CA THR A 40 42.18 -4.96 43.21
C THR A 40 43.50 -4.89 42.41
N VAL A 41 43.71 -3.74 41.76
CA VAL A 41 45.08 -3.18 41.56
C VAL A 41 45.09 -1.73 42.05
N LYS A 42 45.91 -1.49 43.09
CA LYS A 42 46.20 -0.19 43.68
C LYS A 42 47.35 0.50 42.93
N ARG A 43 47.21 1.83 42.77
CA ARG A 43 48.27 2.79 42.40
C ARG A 43 49.44 2.77 43.38
N THR A 44 50.65 2.99 42.87
CA THR A 44 51.78 3.52 43.65
C THR A 44 52.46 4.64 42.85
N MET A 45 52.63 5.79 43.49
CA MET A 45 53.37 6.95 42.99
C MET A 45 54.88 6.73 43.20
N VAL A 46 55.70 7.18 42.24
CA VAL A 46 57.13 7.41 42.44
C VAL A 46 57.47 8.79 41.91
N THR A 47 57.99 9.63 42.80
CA THR A 47 58.59 10.94 42.51
C THR A 47 60.08 10.74 42.22
N PRO A 48 60.68 11.54 41.32
CA PRO A 48 62.05 11.97 41.56
C PRO A 48 62.27 13.49 41.46
N THR A 49 63.39 13.85 42.06
CA THR A 49 63.88 15.13 42.59
C THR A 49 64.31 16.15 41.51
N LEU A 50 64.28 17.43 41.91
CA LEU A 50 64.77 18.61 41.19
C LEU A 50 66.30 18.71 41.14
N THR A 51 66.84 19.25 40.05
CA THR A 51 68.17 19.89 39.95
C THR A 51 68.08 21.13 39.05
N ASP A 52 68.70 22.24 39.49
CA ASP A 52 68.55 23.61 38.97
C ASP A 52 69.48 24.01 37.79
N THR A 53 68.92 24.89 36.91
CA THR A 53 69.53 26.01 36.12
C THR A 53 70.54 25.77 34.97
N PRO A 54 70.74 26.71 34.01
CA PRO A 54 70.18 28.08 33.85
C PRO A 54 69.56 28.46 32.47
N THR A 55 68.63 29.40 32.56
CA THR A 55 68.27 30.53 31.66
C THR A 55 68.77 30.57 30.21
N SER A 56 67.82 30.55 29.27
CA SER A 56 67.89 31.25 27.98
C SER A 56 66.62 32.10 27.78
N ALA A 57 66.80 33.35 27.35
CA ALA A 57 65.76 34.39 27.21
C ALA A 57 64.58 33.98 26.30
N PRO A 58 63.37 34.52 26.53
CA PRO A 58 62.21 34.22 25.70
C PRO A 58 62.29 34.95 24.35
N SER A 59 62.24 34.19 23.26
CA SER A 59 62.02 34.70 21.92
C SER A 59 60.53 35.03 21.74
N ALA A 60 60.22 36.25 21.29
CA ALA A 60 58.85 36.72 21.10
C ALA A 60 58.12 35.86 20.05
N THR A 61 57.01 35.24 20.44
CA THR A 61 56.08 34.58 19.52
C THR A 61 55.26 35.64 18.78
N PRO A 62 55.17 35.61 17.44
CA PRO A 62 54.32 36.53 16.69
C PRO A 62 52.84 36.23 16.96
N THR A 63 52.05 37.28 17.20
CA THR A 63 50.59 37.22 17.32
C THR A 63 49.97 36.67 16.03
N PRO A 64 49.05 35.68 16.08
CA PRO A 64 48.38 35.21 14.88
C PRO A 64 47.43 36.29 14.36
N THR A 65 47.57 36.63 13.08
CA THR A 65 46.64 37.47 12.31
C THR A 65 45.26 36.78 12.29
N PRO A 66 44.15 37.48 12.58
CA PRO A 66 42.82 36.87 12.52
C PRO A 66 42.49 36.49 11.07
N GLU A 67 42.15 35.21 10.89
CA GLU A 67 41.70 34.64 9.62
C GLU A 67 40.32 35.26 9.24
N PRO A 68 40.08 35.63 7.98
CA PRO A 68 38.82 36.22 7.57
C PRO A 68 37.69 35.20 7.73
N VAL A 69 36.69 35.55 8.54
CA VAL A 69 35.48 34.75 8.74
C VAL A 69 34.78 34.59 7.37
N PRO A 70 34.53 33.37 6.89
CA PRO A 70 33.80 33.17 5.64
C PRO A 70 32.38 33.74 5.79
N PRO A 71 31.85 34.45 4.78
CA PRO A 71 30.52 35.00 4.84
C PRO A 71 29.51 33.86 5.04
N THR A 72 28.68 33.97 6.07
CA THR A 72 27.57 33.06 6.34
C THR A 72 26.65 33.06 5.12
N ALA A 73 26.62 31.95 4.39
CA ALA A 73 25.71 31.79 3.27
C ALA A 73 24.27 31.87 3.79
N GLN A 74 23.55 32.91 3.38
CA GLN A 74 22.11 33.01 3.58
C GLN A 74 21.43 31.91 2.77
N PRO A 75 20.40 31.22 3.28
CA PRO A 75 19.65 30.26 2.49
C PRO A 75 18.98 30.99 1.32
N VAL A 76 19.38 30.65 0.10
CA VAL A 76 18.70 31.10 -1.10
C VAL A 76 17.44 30.25 -1.23
N VAL A 77 16.28 30.83 -0.91
CA VAL A 77 14.99 30.18 -1.14
C VAL A 77 14.69 30.30 -2.63
N TYR A 78 14.97 29.24 -3.40
CA TYR A 78 14.39 29.09 -4.73
C TYR A 78 12.91 28.78 -4.53
N LEU A 79 12.04 29.75 -4.80
CA LEU A 79 10.64 29.46 -5.04
C LEU A 79 10.58 28.76 -6.41
N GLU A 80 10.74 27.44 -6.44
CA GLU A 80 10.33 26.68 -7.61
C GLU A 80 8.82 26.94 -7.77
N GLN A 81 8.48 27.75 -8.77
CA GLN A 81 7.09 27.84 -9.21
C GLN A 81 6.77 26.47 -9.80
N ASP A 82 5.82 25.77 -9.18
CA ASP A 82 5.25 24.55 -9.71
C ASP A 82 4.79 24.81 -11.16
N PRO A 83 5.48 24.26 -12.17
CA PRO A 83 5.21 24.59 -13.58
C PRO A 83 3.82 24.14 -14.03
N LEU A 84 3.21 23.19 -13.31
CA LEU A 84 1.87 22.67 -13.59
C LEU A 84 0.79 23.30 -12.69
N ALA A 85 1.19 24.06 -11.66
CA ALA A 85 0.31 24.70 -10.69
C ALA A 85 -0.76 23.73 -10.10
N LEU A 86 -0.33 22.54 -9.71
CA LEU A 86 -1.22 21.47 -9.25
C LEU A 86 -1.93 21.86 -7.95
N ALA A 87 -3.20 21.48 -7.79
CA ALA A 87 -3.93 21.66 -6.55
C ALA A 87 -3.44 20.70 -5.44
N ALA A 88 -2.94 19.53 -5.82
CA ALA A 88 -2.42 18.51 -4.92
C ALA A 88 -1.27 18.97 -4.03
N GLN A 89 -1.23 18.44 -2.80
CA GLN A 89 -0.14 18.66 -1.85
C GLN A 89 1.10 17.82 -2.15
N SER A 90 0.92 16.65 -2.78
CA SER A 90 2.02 15.79 -3.21
C SER A 90 1.67 15.11 -4.54
N ALA A 91 2.63 15.08 -5.46
CA ALA A 91 2.46 14.46 -6.77
C ALA A 91 3.77 13.95 -7.35
N ILE A 92 3.68 12.96 -8.23
CA ILE A 92 4.80 12.49 -9.06
C ILE A 92 4.28 11.98 -10.41
N LEU A 93 5.11 12.09 -11.43
CA LEU A 93 4.93 11.50 -12.74
C LEU A 93 6.20 10.72 -13.10
N ILE A 94 6.03 9.46 -13.49
CA ILE A 94 7.12 8.60 -13.93
C ILE A 94 6.83 8.02 -15.32
N ASP A 95 7.90 7.76 -16.07
CA ASP A 95 7.86 6.84 -17.20
C ASP A 95 7.62 5.41 -16.68
N ALA A 96 6.59 4.74 -17.21
CA ALA A 96 6.13 3.45 -16.68
C ALA A 96 7.13 2.30 -16.94
N GLN A 97 7.93 2.40 -17.99
CA GLN A 97 8.88 1.36 -18.38
C GLN A 97 10.19 1.45 -17.59
N SER A 98 10.82 2.62 -17.58
CA SER A 98 12.12 2.87 -16.95
C SER A 98 12.02 3.24 -15.48
N GLY A 99 10.86 3.76 -15.04
CA GLY A 99 10.70 4.34 -13.71
C GLY A 99 11.35 5.71 -13.55
N THR A 100 11.80 6.33 -14.65
CA THR A 100 12.39 7.68 -14.63
C THR A 100 11.37 8.69 -14.15
N VAL A 101 11.74 9.50 -13.16
CA VAL A 101 10.91 10.61 -12.68
C VAL A 101 10.94 11.74 -13.72
N LEU A 102 9.76 12.11 -14.22
CA LEU A 102 9.56 13.17 -15.20
C LEU A 102 9.15 14.48 -14.52
N TYR A 103 8.39 14.38 -13.44
CA TYR A 103 7.98 15.52 -12.61
C TYR A 103 7.76 15.04 -11.17
N GLU A 104 8.07 15.89 -10.19
CA GLU A 104 7.74 15.64 -8.79
C GLU A 104 7.38 16.92 -8.03
N LYS A 105 6.45 16.80 -7.08
CA LYS A 105 6.06 17.83 -6.13
C LYS A 105 5.92 17.20 -4.76
N ALA A 106 6.84 17.51 -3.85
CA ALA A 106 6.86 16.94 -2.50
C ALA A 106 6.65 15.42 -2.50
N ALA A 107 7.25 14.70 -3.47
CA ALA A 107 6.88 13.32 -3.77
C ALA A 107 7.22 12.32 -2.66
N HIS A 108 8.17 12.66 -1.78
CA HIS A 108 8.58 11.88 -0.61
C HIS A 108 7.86 12.30 0.69
N ARG A 109 6.91 13.24 0.62
CA ARG A 109 6.12 13.62 1.79
C ARG A 109 5.18 12.47 2.15
N ARG A 110 5.17 12.09 3.44
CA ARG A 110 4.22 11.10 3.96
C ARG A 110 2.81 11.67 3.95
N MET A 111 1.91 10.95 3.32
CA MET A 111 0.50 11.29 3.11
C MET A 111 -0.37 10.06 3.39
N PHE A 112 -1.65 10.28 3.65
CA PHE A 112 -2.62 9.20 3.73
C PHE A 112 -2.95 8.71 2.30
N PRO A 113 -2.75 7.43 1.97
CA PRO A 113 -2.97 6.92 0.61
C PRO A 113 -4.46 6.71 0.28
N ALA A 114 -5.34 6.68 1.28
CA ALA A 114 -6.72 6.23 1.15
C ALA A 114 -6.79 4.91 0.36
N SER A 115 -7.82 4.73 -0.49
CA SER A 115 -7.99 3.49 -1.25
C SER A 115 -6.95 3.22 -2.35
N THR A 116 -5.99 4.11 -2.61
CA THR A 116 -4.85 3.77 -3.50
C THR A 116 -4.01 2.63 -2.92
N THR A 117 -4.11 2.39 -1.60
CA THR A 117 -3.64 1.20 -0.88
C THR A 117 -4.01 -0.11 -1.57
N LYS A 118 -5.20 -0.17 -2.18
CA LYS A 118 -5.73 -1.39 -2.81
C LYS A 118 -4.90 -1.85 -4.03
N ILE A 119 -4.01 -1.00 -4.56
CA ILE A 119 -3.03 -1.40 -5.58
C ILE A 119 -2.09 -2.48 -5.01
N MET A 120 -1.58 -2.30 -3.78
CA MET A 120 -0.74 -3.31 -3.12
C MET A 120 -1.54 -4.59 -2.82
N THR A 121 -2.80 -4.44 -2.41
CA THR A 121 -3.69 -5.58 -2.15
C THR A 121 -3.94 -6.40 -3.41
N ALA A 122 -4.19 -5.75 -4.55
CA ALA A 122 -4.35 -6.40 -5.84
C ALA A 122 -3.04 -7.06 -6.32
N LEU A 123 -1.89 -6.39 -6.15
CA LEU A 123 -0.58 -6.94 -6.50
C LEU A 123 -0.33 -8.26 -5.77
N LEU A 124 -0.50 -8.27 -4.44
CA LEU A 124 -0.34 -9.50 -3.66
C LEU A 124 -1.35 -10.58 -4.04
N ALA A 125 -2.61 -10.22 -4.32
CA ALA A 125 -3.60 -11.20 -4.80
C ALA A 125 -3.11 -11.91 -6.07
N LEU A 126 -2.59 -11.16 -7.03
CA LEU A 126 -2.07 -11.69 -8.29
C LEU A 126 -0.77 -12.50 -8.11
N GLU A 127 0.07 -12.16 -7.14
CA GLU A 127 1.29 -12.92 -6.83
C GLU A 127 1.00 -14.28 -6.17
N TYR A 128 -0.10 -14.42 -5.43
CA TYR A 128 -0.41 -15.63 -4.66
C TYR A 128 -1.51 -16.51 -5.26
N PHE A 129 -2.30 -16.02 -6.20
CA PHE A 129 -3.43 -16.75 -6.78
C PHE A 129 -3.46 -16.66 -8.31
N ASP A 130 -3.93 -17.74 -8.92
CA ASP A 130 -4.30 -17.75 -10.34
C ASP A 130 -5.64 -17.01 -10.54
N ARG A 131 -5.83 -16.45 -11.75
CA ARG A 131 -7.02 -15.62 -12.09
C ARG A 131 -8.34 -16.34 -11.81
N ASP A 132 -8.42 -17.61 -12.22
CA ASP A 132 -9.65 -18.41 -12.21
C ASP A 132 -9.83 -19.18 -10.90
N GLU A 133 -8.94 -19.00 -9.92
CA GLU A 133 -9.05 -19.70 -8.65
C GLU A 133 -10.28 -19.21 -7.88
N VAL A 134 -11.12 -20.16 -7.47
CA VAL A 134 -12.36 -19.89 -6.76
C VAL A 134 -12.07 -19.61 -5.29
N ILE A 135 -12.55 -18.46 -4.82
CA ILE A 135 -12.44 -18.00 -3.44
C ILE A 135 -13.79 -18.14 -2.74
N TRP A 136 -13.76 -18.73 -1.54
CA TRP A 136 -14.91 -18.79 -0.66
C TRP A 136 -14.95 -17.57 0.25
N VAL A 137 -16.03 -16.79 0.18
CA VAL A 137 -16.21 -15.60 1.03
C VAL A 137 -16.68 -16.02 2.42
N GLY A 138 -15.83 -15.82 3.42
CA GLY A 138 -16.11 -16.09 4.83
C GLY A 138 -16.56 -14.85 5.61
N ASP A 139 -16.47 -14.96 6.94
CA ASP A 139 -16.88 -13.90 7.87
C ASP A 139 -16.05 -12.61 7.74
N GLU A 140 -14.86 -12.68 7.11
CA GLU A 140 -13.99 -11.53 6.90
C GLU A 140 -14.63 -10.41 6.09
N VAL A 141 -15.62 -10.75 5.24
CA VAL A 141 -16.42 -9.77 4.51
C VAL A 141 -17.06 -8.74 5.44
N ASN A 142 -17.43 -9.17 6.67
CA ASN A 142 -18.10 -8.33 7.67
C ASN A 142 -17.17 -7.28 8.31
N LEU A 143 -15.84 -7.41 8.18
CA LEU A 143 -14.89 -6.41 8.68
C LEU A 143 -15.05 -5.05 8.00
N ALA A 144 -15.55 -5.05 6.77
CA ALA A 144 -15.89 -3.82 6.06
C ALA A 144 -17.19 -3.18 6.58
N TRP A 145 -18.07 -3.92 7.26
CA TRP A 145 -19.43 -3.50 7.66
C TRP A 145 -19.53 -3.15 9.15
N THR A 146 -18.44 -2.65 9.75
CA THR A 146 -18.45 -2.23 11.15
C THR A 146 -19.07 -0.84 11.31
N LYS A 147 -19.52 -0.53 12.53
CA LYS A 147 -20.08 0.79 12.88
C LYS A 147 -19.15 1.97 12.61
N PHE A 148 -17.85 1.71 12.45
CA PHE A 148 -16.82 2.70 12.19
C PHE A 148 -16.45 2.82 10.70
N ARG A 149 -17.08 2.05 9.81
CA ARG A 149 -16.72 1.92 8.38
C ARG A 149 -17.95 1.92 7.48
N LEU A 150 -19.01 2.61 7.90
CA LEU A 150 -20.28 2.68 7.17
C LEU A 150 -20.16 3.42 5.84
N ASP A 151 -19.23 4.37 5.76
CA ASP A 151 -18.85 5.17 4.59
C ASP A 151 -17.85 4.48 3.66
N ALA A 152 -17.18 3.41 4.12
CA ALA A 152 -16.25 2.67 3.28
C ALA A 152 -17.00 2.01 2.11
N GLN A 153 -16.45 2.14 0.90
CA GLN A 153 -17.04 1.54 -0.30
C GLN A 153 -17.01 0.01 -0.24
N LYS A 154 -18.00 -0.62 -0.88
CA LYS A 154 -18.24 -2.07 -0.88
C LYS A 154 -18.45 -2.56 -2.30
N ALA A 155 -17.87 -3.70 -2.62
CA ALA A 155 -18.18 -4.45 -3.83
C ALA A 155 -19.58 -5.10 -3.73
N GLY A 156 -20.06 -5.36 -2.51
CA GLY A 156 -21.35 -6.00 -2.25
C GLY A 156 -21.24 -7.52 -2.15
N LEU A 157 -20.09 -8.03 -1.69
CA LEU A 157 -19.85 -9.46 -1.54
C LEU A 157 -20.73 -10.03 -0.42
N LEU A 158 -21.16 -11.28 -0.59
CA LEU A 158 -22.00 -11.98 0.37
C LEU A 158 -21.24 -13.10 1.05
N TYR A 159 -21.52 -13.30 2.33
CA TYR A 159 -21.07 -14.46 3.07
C TYR A 159 -21.51 -15.77 2.37
N SER A 160 -20.61 -16.75 2.30
CA SER A 160 -20.80 -18.04 1.63
C SER A 160 -20.98 -18.00 0.11
N GLN A 161 -20.67 -16.88 -0.56
CA GLN A 161 -20.58 -16.88 -2.01
C GLN A 161 -19.22 -17.42 -2.48
N GLU A 162 -19.22 -18.06 -3.65
CA GLU A 162 -18.02 -18.38 -4.41
C GLU A 162 -17.77 -17.27 -5.43
N ILE A 163 -16.52 -16.84 -5.56
CA ILE A 163 -16.14 -15.80 -6.51
C ILE A 163 -14.73 -16.09 -7.05
N GLY A 164 -14.50 -15.92 -8.35
CA GLY A 164 -13.15 -16.04 -8.91
C GLY A 164 -12.24 -14.92 -8.42
N MET A 165 -10.94 -15.19 -8.26
CA MET A 165 -9.98 -14.17 -7.81
C MET A 165 -9.97 -12.95 -8.75
N GLU A 166 -10.03 -13.14 -10.07
CA GLU A 166 -10.11 -12.03 -11.03
C GLU A 166 -11.35 -11.14 -10.79
N ASP A 167 -12.54 -11.74 -10.59
CA ASP A 167 -13.77 -11.00 -10.29
C ASP A 167 -13.67 -10.25 -8.95
N LEU A 168 -13.04 -10.89 -7.95
CA LEU A 168 -12.82 -10.27 -6.64
C LEU A 168 -11.91 -9.03 -6.76
N ILE A 169 -10.87 -9.08 -7.59
CA ILE A 169 -9.99 -7.94 -7.86
C ILE A 169 -10.73 -6.88 -8.70
N TYR A 170 -11.63 -7.23 -9.61
CA TYR A 170 -12.50 -6.25 -10.27
C TYR A 170 -13.35 -5.48 -9.24
N GLY A 171 -13.97 -6.16 -8.28
CA GLY A 171 -14.72 -5.53 -7.20
C GLY A 171 -13.86 -4.65 -6.29
N LEU A 172 -12.62 -5.07 -6.03
CA LEU A 172 -11.62 -4.28 -5.30
C LEU A 172 -11.26 -2.98 -6.04
N MET A 173 -10.98 -3.06 -7.34
CA MET A 173 -10.36 -1.97 -8.09
C MET A 173 -11.39 -0.96 -8.63
N LEU A 174 -12.51 -1.42 -9.19
CA LEU A 174 -13.48 -0.54 -9.86
C LEU A 174 -14.28 0.29 -8.84
N VAL A 175 -14.93 -0.38 -7.88
CA VAL A 175 -15.77 0.28 -6.86
C VAL A 175 -15.07 0.49 -5.52
N SER A 176 -13.77 0.22 -5.45
CA SER A 176 -12.99 0.38 -4.22
C SER A 176 -13.50 -0.52 -3.07
N GLY A 177 -13.98 -1.73 -3.39
CA GLY A 177 -14.62 -2.62 -2.44
C GLY A 177 -13.73 -2.99 -1.25
N SER A 178 -14.09 -2.52 -0.06
CA SER A 178 -13.33 -2.79 1.17
C SER A 178 -13.62 -4.20 1.71
N ASP A 179 -14.82 -4.71 1.47
CA ASP A 179 -15.18 -6.11 1.64
C ASP A 179 -14.30 -7.04 0.79
N ALA A 180 -14.09 -6.70 -0.48
CA ALA A 180 -13.16 -7.43 -1.36
C ALA A 180 -11.72 -7.39 -0.83
N ALA A 181 -11.27 -6.24 -0.32
CA ALA A 181 -9.94 -6.11 0.27
C ALA A 181 -9.71 -7.06 1.45
N PHE A 182 -10.69 -7.21 2.36
CA PHE A 182 -10.58 -8.13 3.49
C PHE A 182 -10.64 -9.61 3.07
N VAL A 183 -11.50 -9.95 2.10
CA VAL A 183 -11.54 -11.32 1.55
C VAL A 183 -10.20 -11.68 0.93
N ILE A 184 -9.62 -10.79 0.10
CA ILE A 184 -8.28 -10.99 -0.48
C ILE A 184 -7.24 -11.14 0.63
N ALA A 185 -7.22 -10.24 1.61
CA ALA A 185 -6.23 -10.23 2.67
C ALA A 185 -6.17 -11.56 3.43
N VAL A 186 -7.33 -12.05 3.86
CA VAL A 186 -7.42 -13.30 4.62
C VAL A 186 -7.01 -14.50 3.77
N ASN A 187 -7.44 -14.57 2.51
CA ASN A 187 -7.10 -15.68 1.64
C ASN A 187 -5.61 -15.70 1.27
N VAL A 188 -4.99 -14.54 1.01
CA VAL A 188 -3.54 -14.43 0.78
C VAL A 188 -2.74 -14.84 2.01
N ALA A 189 -3.08 -14.35 3.20
CA ALA A 189 -2.37 -14.73 4.42
C ALA A 189 -2.47 -16.24 4.73
N ARG A 190 -3.64 -16.84 4.53
CA ARG A 190 -3.83 -18.30 4.68
C ARG A 190 -3.04 -19.09 3.64
N ARG A 191 -3.01 -18.62 2.39
CA ARG A 191 -2.21 -19.22 1.30
C ARG A 191 -0.73 -19.20 1.64
N GLU A 192 -0.22 -18.03 1.99
CA GLU A 192 1.20 -17.78 2.28
C GLU A 192 1.69 -18.61 3.45
N SER A 193 0.91 -18.65 4.54
CA SER A 193 1.25 -19.42 5.74
C SER A 193 1.05 -20.94 5.59
N GLY A 194 0.22 -21.37 4.65
CA GLY A 194 -0.26 -22.76 4.55
C GLY A 194 -1.29 -23.15 5.63
N ASP A 195 -1.75 -22.21 6.45
CA ASP A 195 -2.79 -22.42 7.46
C ASP A 195 -4.16 -21.96 6.95
N ALA A 196 -4.93 -22.89 6.38
CA ALA A 196 -6.28 -22.62 5.88
C ALA A 196 -7.28 -22.16 6.96
N PHE A 197 -6.96 -22.34 8.25
CA PHE A 197 -7.84 -22.00 9.38
C PHE A 197 -7.32 -20.85 10.20
N MET A 198 -6.32 -20.11 9.72
CA MET A 198 -5.79 -18.92 10.40
C MET A 198 -6.94 -17.99 10.81
N PRO A 199 -7.01 -17.58 12.09
CA PRO A 199 -8.00 -16.62 12.56
C PRO A 199 -7.97 -15.33 11.74
N ILE A 200 -9.15 -14.74 11.50
CA ILE A 200 -9.30 -13.60 10.57
C ILE A 200 -8.45 -12.40 11.00
N ASP A 201 -8.39 -12.09 12.29
CA ASP A 201 -7.59 -11.01 12.85
C ASP A 201 -6.09 -11.24 12.61
N GLN A 202 -5.60 -12.46 12.86
CA GLN A 202 -4.21 -12.84 12.58
C GLN A 202 -3.90 -12.82 11.08
N ALA A 203 -4.86 -13.22 10.24
CA ALA A 203 -4.70 -13.21 8.80
C ALA A 203 -4.61 -11.78 8.25
N VAL A 204 -5.41 -10.84 8.75
CA VAL A 204 -5.31 -9.41 8.40
C VAL A 204 -3.98 -8.82 8.85
N GLU A 205 -3.52 -9.13 10.07
CA GLU A 205 -2.20 -8.69 10.56
C GLU A 205 -1.07 -9.25 9.69
N ARG A 206 -1.09 -10.55 9.39
CA ARG A 206 -0.09 -11.18 8.51
C ARG A 206 -0.10 -10.56 7.13
N PHE A 207 -1.27 -10.31 6.55
CA PHE A 207 -1.40 -9.66 5.25
C PHE A 207 -0.80 -8.25 5.25
N CYS A 208 -1.07 -7.43 6.26
CA CYS A 208 -0.43 -6.10 6.38
C CYS A 208 1.10 -6.24 6.51
N GLY A 209 1.59 -7.27 7.21
CA GLY A 209 3.00 -7.65 7.21
C GLY A 209 3.54 -7.90 5.80
N LEU A 210 2.87 -8.72 5.00
CA LEU A 210 3.22 -9.00 3.60
C LEU A 210 3.21 -7.73 2.74
N MET A 211 2.22 -6.85 2.90
CA MET A 211 2.16 -5.56 2.20
C MET A 211 3.41 -4.70 2.49
N ASN A 212 3.83 -4.65 3.76
CA ASN A 212 5.01 -3.88 4.18
C ASN A 212 6.34 -4.55 3.78
N GLU A 213 6.40 -5.88 3.79
CA GLU A 213 7.53 -6.65 3.25
C GLU A 213 7.68 -6.34 1.75
N ARG A 214 6.59 -6.44 0.98
CA ARG A 214 6.57 -6.17 -0.45
C ARG A 214 6.90 -4.70 -0.77
N ALA A 215 6.38 -3.75 -0.01
CA ALA A 215 6.73 -2.34 -0.17
C ALA A 215 8.25 -2.12 -0.05
N ARG A 216 8.88 -2.72 0.97
CA ARG A 216 10.34 -2.64 1.17
C ARG A 216 11.13 -3.26 0.02
N GLU A 217 10.68 -4.41 -0.49
CA GLU A 217 11.32 -5.06 -1.64
C GLU A 217 11.28 -4.20 -2.91
N LEU A 218 10.20 -3.44 -3.09
CA LEU A 218 10.03 -2.52 -4.21
C LEU A 218 10.81 -1.21 -4.03
N GLY A 219 11.36 -0.94 -2.84
CA GLY A 219 12.02 0.31 -2.49
C GLY A 219 11.08 1.41 -1.98
N ALA A 220 9.81 1.08 -1.70
CA ALA A 220 8.84 1.98 -1.07
C ALA A 220 9.08 2.03 0.46
N LEU A 221 10.12 2.76 0.86
CA LEU A 221 10.65 2.76 2.23
C LEU A 221 9.93 3.72 3.19
N ASP A 222 9.15 4.66 2.66
CA ASP A 222 8.37 5.64 3.43
C ASP A 222 6.88 5.29 3.45
N THR A 223 6.59 3.98 3.43
CA THR A 223 5.25 3.40 3.43
C THR A 223 5.05 2.48 4.62
N ASN A 224 3.86 2.55 5.22
CA ASN A 224 3.40 1.61 6.23
C ASN A 224 1.89 1.35 6.05
N PHE A 225 1.53 0.09 5.80
CA PHE A 225 0.17 -0.39 5.69
C PHE A 225 -0.28 -1.02 7.01
N THR A 226 -1.43 -0.60 7.50
CA THR A 226 -2.11 -1.18 8.68
C THR A 226 -3.45 -1.84 8.34
N SER A 227 -3.86 -1.78 7.07
CA SER A 227 -5.12 -2.35 6.57
C SER A 227 -4.99 -2.69 5.08
N PRO A 228 -5.83 -3.58 4.53
CA PRO A 228 -5.78 -3.94 3.12
C PRO A 228 -6.51 -2.95 2.21
N ASP A 229 -7.25 -1.99 2.77
CA ASP A 229 -8.19 -1.16 2.01
C ASP A 229 -7.89 0.34 2.08
N GLY A 230 -7.00 0.77 2.97
CA GLY A 230 -6.58 2.16 3.13
C GLY A 230 -7.56 3.03 3.93
N TYR A 231 -8.41 2.41 4.75
CA TYR A 231 -9.22 3.16 5.70
C TYR A 231 -8.36 3.80 6.81
N GLN A 232 -8.89 4.85 7.44
CA GLN A 232 -8.11 5.78 8.27
C GLN A 232 -7.39 5.14 9.47
N ASP A 233 -6.10 5.43 9.56
CA ASP A 233 -5.22 5.14 10.70
C ASP A 233 -3.98 6.04 10.59
N SER A 234 -3.58 6.68 11.70
CA SER A 234 -2.40 7.56 11.74
C SER A 234 -1.08 6.90 11.35
N ASN A 235 -0.98 5.58 11.51
CA ASN A 235 0.18 4.80 11.09
C ASN A 235 0.04 4.29 9.66
N HIS A 236 -1.07 4.52 8.98
CA HIS A 236 -1.29 4.09 7.60
C HIS A 236 -0.91 5.21 6.63
N TYR A 237 0.31 5.16 6.10
CA TYR A 237 0.84 6.22 5.24
C TYR A 237 1.66 5.67 4.08
N SER A 238 1.82 6.49 3.05
CA SER A 238 2.75 6.26 1.95
C SER A 238 3.24 7.62 1.42
N THR A 239 3.91 7.63 0.28
CA THR A 239 4.34 8.84 -0.42
C THR A 239 3.91 8.74 -1.89
N ALA A 240 3.90 9.85 -2.62
CA ALA A 240 3.60 9.80 -4.05
C ALA A 240 4.65 8.95 -4.79
N TYR A 241 5.93 9.09 -4.41
CA TYR A 241 7.03 8.29 -4.94
C TYR A 241 6.83 6.79 -4.69
N ASP A 242 6.53 6.40 -3.45
CA ASP A 242 6.35 5.00 -3.06
C ASP A 242 5.14 4.36 -3.76
N LEU A 243 4.01 5.08 -3.84
CA LEU A 243 2.84 4.60 -4.57
C LEU A 243 3.13 4.45 -6.06
N ALA A 244 3.99 5.29 -6.65
CA ALA A 244 4.40 5.14 -8.04
C ALA A 244 5.25 3.87 -8.25
N LEU A 245 6.11 3.50 -7.28
CA LEU A 245 6.85 2.23 -7.32
C LEU A 245 5.90 1.02 -7.25
N ILE A 246 4.95 1.06 -6.33
CA ILE A 246 3.96 0.00 -6.14
C ILE A 246 3.07 -0.15 -7.39
N ALA A 247 2.58 0.97 -7.91
CA ALA A 247 1.78 1.01 -9.13
C ALA A 247 2.57 0.52 -10.35
N ARG A 248 3.83 0.93 -10.50
CA ARG A 248 4.69 0.42 -11.59
C ARG A 248 4.88 -1.08 -11.51
N ALA A 249 5.08 -1.63 -10.31
CA ALA A 249 5.19 -3.06 -10.10
C ALA A 249 3.90 -3.81 -10.48
N ALA A 250 2.74 -3.31 -10.03
CA ALA A 250 1.44 -3.87 -10.41
C ALA A 250 1.18 -3.80 -11.92
N MET A 251 1.54 -2.68 -12.56
CA MET A 251 1.37 -2.48 -13.99
C MET A 251 2.29 -3.35 -14.85
N GLN A 252 3.31 -4.02 -14.31
CA GLN A 252 4.07 -5.03 -15.06
C GLN A 252 3.23 -6.30 -15.33
N ASP A 253 2.20 -6.54 -14.53
CA ASP A 253 1.33 -7.70 -14.67
C ASP A 253 0.16 -7.40 -15.63
N ASP A 254 0.10 -8.12 -16.76
CA ASP A 254 -0.94 -7.99 -17.80
C ASP A 254 -2.36 -8.19 -17.25
N ARG A 255 -2.48 -8.97 -16.17
CA ARG A 255 -3.75 -9.23 -15.48
C ARG A 255 -4.21 -8.00 -14.74
N PHE A 256 -3.32 -7.32 -14.02
CA PHE A 256 -3.62 -6.05 -13.38
C PHE A 256 -4.03 -5.00 -14.40
N ARG A 257 -3.27 -4.84 -15.50
CA ARG A 257 -3.58 -3.88 -16.57
C ARG A 257 -4.98 -4.08 -17.15
N LYS A 258 -5.34 -5.32 -17.48
CA LYS A 258 -6.69 -5.67 -17.96
C LYS A 258 -7.80 -5.31 -16.96
N ILE A 259 -7.54 -5.45 -15.66
CA ILE A 259 -8.55 -5.20 -14.63
C ILE A 259 -8.79 -3.71 -14.45
N VAL A 260 -7.73 -2.90 -14.44
CA VAL A 260 -7.85 -1.47 -14.15
C VAL A 260 -8.25 -0.63 -15.36
N ASP A 261 -8.04 -1.13 -16.58
CA ASP A 261 -8.35 -0.47 -17.86
C ASP A 261 -9.78 -0.76 -18.37
N VAL A 262 -10.78 -0.71 -17.49
CA VAL A 262 -12.19 -0.82 -17.88
C VAL A 262 -13.07 0.17 -17.12
N ALA A 263 -14.04 0.76 -17.80
CA ALA A 263 -15.04 1.63 -17.18
C ALA A 263 -16.15 0.87 -16.44
N TYR A 264 -16.40 -0.39 -16.84
CA TYR A 264 -17.48 -1.21 -16.29
C TYR A 264 -17.13 -2.69 -16.37
N TYR A 265 -17.54 -3.46 -15.36
CA TYR A 265 -17.40 -4.91 -15.34
C TYR A 265 -18.61 -5.60 -14.75
N ARG A 266 -18.94 -6.77 -15.31
CA ARG A 266 -19.97 -7.69 -14.80
C ARG A 266 -19.41 -9.12 -14.84
N PRO A 267 -19.22 -9.79 -13.68
CA PRO A 267 -18.80 -11.18 -13.62
C PRO A 267 -19.69 -12.11 -14.45
N ALA A 268 -19.07 -13.12 -15.07
CA ALA A 268 -19.82 -14.18 -15.75
C ALA A 268 -20.60 -15.03 -14.73
N GLY A 269 -21.79 -15.52 -15.10
CA GLY A 269 -22.61 -16.31 -14.19
C GLY A 269 -23.42 -15.51 -13.15
N SER A 270 -23.46 -14.17 -13.25
CA SER A 270 -24.34 -13.31 -12.47
C SER A 270 -25.85 -13.49 -12.77
N GLU A 271 -26.20 -14.43 -13.66
CA GLU A 271 -27.56 -14.81 -14.02
C GLU A 271 -27.79 -16.28 -13.66
N THR A 272 -28.54 -16.55 -12.59
CA THR A 272 -29.07 -17.89 -12.30
C THR A 272 -30.52 -17.82 -11.86
N ASP A 273 -31.28 -18.90 -12.14
CA ASP A 273 -32.73 -19.03 -11.95
C ASP A 273 -33.22 -18.98 -10.49
N THR A 274 -32.35 -18.75 -9.50
CA THR A 274 -32.67 -18.86 -8.06
C THR A 274 -32.69 -17.55 -7.27
N GLY A 275 -32.64 -16.41 -7.95
CA GLY A 275 -32.64 -15.09 -7.32
C GLY A 275 -31.26 -14.45 -7.43
N THR A 276 -31.19 -13.40 -8.25
CA THR A 276 -29.97 -12.75 -8.67
C THR A 276 -29.33 -11.92 -7.56
N PHE A 277 -28.01 -12.02 -7.44
CA PHE A 277 -27.18 -10.90 -7.04
C PHE A 277 -26.44 -10.46 -8.30
N SER A 278 -27.07 -9.59 -9.10
CA SER A 278 -26.42 -9.02 -10.29
C SER A 278 -25.35 -8.03 -9.82
N GLN A 279 -24.19 -8.57 -9.47
CA GLN A 279 -23.05 -7.76 -9.09
C GLN A 279 -22.45 -7.16 -10.36
N ALA A 280 -22.51 -5.84 -10.47
CA ALA A 280 -21.94 -5.09 -11.57
C ALA A 280 -21.25 -3.87 -10.98
N TRP A 281 -20.09 -3.53 -11.53
CA TRP A 281 -19.23 -2.50 -10.99
C TRP A 281 -18.90 -1.48 -12.06
N SER A 282 -19.21 -0.22 -11.77
CA SER A 282 -18.73 0.93 -12.53
C SER A 282 -17.45 1.43 -11.91
N ASN A 283 -16.44 1.70 -12.73
CA ASN A 283 -15.16 2.17 -12.26
C ASN A 283 -15.30 3.59 -11.69
N THR A 284 -14.73 3.80 -10.51
CA THR A 284 -14.65 5.10 -9.85
C THR A 284 -13.65 6.04 -10.53
N ASN A 285 -12.74 5.52 -11.36
CA ASN A 285 -11.85 6.33 -12.17
C ASN A 285 -12.58 6.93 -13.37
N ARG A 286 -13.00 8.19 -13.22
CA ARG A 286 -13.75 8.95 -14.23
C ARG A 286 -12.98 9.18 -15.53
N LEU A 287 -11.64 9.08 -15.52
CA LEU A 287 -10.83 9.22 -16.73
C LEU A 287 -11.14 8.14 -17.78
N LEU A 288 -11.70 6.99 -17.37
CA LEU A 288 -12.05 5.88 -18.25
C LEU A 288 -13.48 5.94 -18.80
N ASP A 289 -14.35 6.74 -18.19
CA ASP A 289 -15.76 6.80 -18.57
C ASP A 289 -15.95 7.77 -19.73
N ARG A 290 -16.29 7.25 -20.92
CA ARG A 290 -16.50 8.02 -22.16
C ARG A 290 -17.65 9.02 -22.08
N GLU A 291 -18.55 8.86 -21.11
CA GLU A 291 -19.68 9.76 -20.89
C GLU A 291 -19.38 10.84 -19.83
N ASP A 292 -18.23 10.75 -19.15
CA ASP A 292 -17.82 11.74 -18.15
C ASP A 292 -17.12 12.95 -18.80
N ALA A 293 -17.33 14.13 -18.23
CA ALA A 293 -16.72 15.38 -18.68
C ALA A 293 -15.18 15.40 -18.53
N VAL A 294 -14.63 14.56 -17.65
CA VAL A 294 -13.17 14.42 -17.44
C VAL A 294 -12.58 13.20 -18.15
N PHE A 295 -13.32 12.56 -19.04
CA PHE A 295 -12.82 11.46 -19.86
C PHE A 295 -11.49 11.81 -20.51
N TYR A 296 -10.51 10.91 -20.39
CA TYR A 296 -9.20 11.09 -20.97
C TYR A 296 -8.85 9.88 -21.82
N ALA A 297 -8.97 10.02 -23.14
CA ALA A 297 -8.83 8.90 -24.08
C ALA A 297 -7.52 8.08 -23.96
N PRO A 298 -6.36 8.68 -23.63
CA PRO A 298 -5.12 7.93 -23.39
C PRO A 298 -5.07 7.17 -22.06
N ALA A 299 -5.99 7.41 -21.12
CA ALA A 299 -5.97 6.81 -19.79
C ALA A 299 -6.11 5.29 -19.85
N THR A 300 -5.35 4.59 -19.01
CA THR A 300 -5.34 3.13 -18.86
C THR A 300 -5.57 2.68 -17.41
N GLY A 301 -6.13 3.58 -16.57
CA GLY A 301 -6.75 3.21 -15.30
C GLY A 301 -5.93 3.48 -14.04
N ILE A 302 -5.77 2.44 -13.22
CA ILE A 302 -5.25 2.33 -11.84
C ILE A 302 -6.28 2.56 -10.72
N LYS A 303 -6.26 3.64 -9.93
CA LYS A 303 -7.06 3.66 -8.69
C LYS A 303 -7.25 5.03 -8.05
N THR A 304 -8.51 5.32 -7.73
CA THR A 304 -8.95 6.45 -6.88
C THR A 304 -8.82 6.16 -5.39
N GLY A 305 -8.73 7.21 -4.56
CA GLY A 305 -8.91 7.13 -3.12
C GLY A 305 -9.46 8.43 -2.55
N THR A 306 -10.35 8.34 -1.56
CA THR A 306 -10.85 9.51 -0.84
C THR A 306 -11.21 9.13 0.58
N THR A 307 -10.79 9.96 1.53
CA THR A 307 -11.21 9.98 2.92
C THR A 307 -11.03 11.41 3.44
N ASP A 308 -11.67 11.77 4.55
CA ASP A 308 -11.64 13.15 5.06
C ASP A 308 -10.20 13.65 5.32
N GLU A 309 -9.33 12.82 5.87
CA GLU A 309 -7.95 13.17 6.20
C GLU A 309 -6.97 13.00 5.02
N ALA A 310 -7.30 12.20 4.00
CA ALA A 310 -6.44 12.03 2.82
C ALA A 310 -6.73 13.04 1.70
N GLY A 311 -7.88 13.70 1.74
CA GLY A 311 -8.38 14.46 0.60
C GLY A 311 -8.70 13.54 -0.58
N HIS A 312 -8.60 14.07 -1.80
CA HIS A 312 -8.79 13.28 -3.01
C HIS A 312 -7.44 12.84 -3.60
N CYS A 313 -7.30 11.52 -3.74
CA CYS A 313 -6.11 10.86 -4.27
C CYS A 313 -6.45 10.12 -5.58
N LEU A 314 -5.50 10.08 -6.50
CA LEU A 314 -5.58 9.29 -7.72
C LEU A 314 -4.18 8.80 -8.10
N VAL A 315 -4.06 7.49 -8.31
CA VAL A 315 -3.00 6.93 -9.14
C VAL A 315 -3.62 6.67 -10.50
N SER A 316 -3.02 7.20 -11.56
CA SER A 316 -3.49 7.06 -12.93
C SER A 316 -2.36 6.64 -13.87
N SER A 317 -2.72 5.99 -14.97
CA SER A 317 -1.79 5.74 -16.07
C SER A 317 -2.37 6.17 -17.41
N ALA A 318 -1.49 6.41 -18.37
CA ALA A 318 -1.84 6.61 -19.77
C ALA A 318 -0.79 6.00 -20.70
N GLU A 319 -1.18 5.74 -21.93
CA GLU A 319 -0.28 5.28 -22.99
C GLU A 319 -0.31 6.22 -24.20
N PHE A 320 0.87 6.59 -24.69
CA PHE A 320 1.09 7.47 -25.82
C PHE A 320 2.03 6.79 -26.82
N ASP A 321 1.53 6.39 -27.99
CA ASP A 321 2.34 5.77 -29.06
C ASP A 321 3.23 4.60 -28.57
N GLY A 322 2.73 3.80 -27.61
CA GLY A 322 3.44 2.67 -27.00
C GLY A 322 4.33 3.03 -25.80
N ALA A 323 4.44 4.31 -25.42
CA ALA A 323 5.11 4.75 -24.19
C ALA A 323 4.09 4.96 -23.06
N GLY A 324 4.31 4.30 -21.92
CA GLY A 324 3.42 4.39 -20.76
C GLY A 324 3.89 5.43 -19.74
N ALA A 325 2.95 6.12 -19.09
CA ALA A 325 3.19 7.02 -17.98
C ALA A 325 2.33 6.64 -16.76
N ILE A 326 2.86 6.87 -15.55
CA ILE A 326 2.12 6.71 -14.30
C ILE A 326 2.20 8.02 -13.52
N ALA A 327 1.05 8.57 -13.15
CA ALA A 327 0.92 9.75 -12.30
C ALA A 327 0.33 9.36 -10.94
N VAL A 328 0.81 9.98 -9.88
CA VAL A 328 0.23 9.90 -8.54
C VAL A 328 -0.07 11.31 -8.06
N VAL A 329 -1.29 11.51 -7.58
CA VAL A 329 -1.82 12.76 -7.04
C VAL A 329 -2.39 12.46 -5.66
N LEU A 330 -1.89 13.13 -4.61
CA LEU A 330 -2.32 12.94 -3.22
C LEU A 330 -2.77 14.27 -2.60
N ASP A 331 -3.88 14.22 -1.87
CA ASP A 331 -4.50 15.35 -1.20
C ASP A 331 -4.74 16.54 -2.14
N SER A 332 -5.50 16.28 -3.21
CA SER A 332 -6.06 17.31 -4.09
C SER A 332 -7.53 17.59 -3.73
N THR A 333 -8.11 18.58 -4.40
CA THR A 333 -9.55 18.88 -4.31
C THR A 333 -10.38 17.88 -5.14
N ALA A 334 -11.69 17.82 -4.89
CA ALA A 334 -12.61 16.89 -5.58
C ALA A 334 -12.56 17.00 -7.11
N GLU A 335 -12.45 18.22 -7.64
CA GLU A 335 -12.28 18.47 -9.08
C GLU A 335 -10.81 18.46 -9.48
N GLY A 336 -9.93 19.01 -8.62
CA GLY A 336 -8.50 19.13 -8.88
C GLY A 336 -7.80 17.80 -9.11
N VAL A 337 -8.22 16.71 -8.44
CA VAL A 337 -7.59 15.40 -8.58
C VAL A 337 -7.58 14.89 -10.04
N TRP A 338 -8.62 15.22 -10.81
CA TRP A 338 -8.74 14.83 -12.22
C TRP A 338 -7.89 15.73 -13.10
N SER A 339 -8.00 17.05 -12.95
CA SER A 339 -7.21 18.00 -13.75
C SER A 339 -5.70 17.87 -13.47
N ASP A 340 -5.31 17.70 -12.21
CA ASP A 340 -3.91 17.50 -11.81
C ASP A 340 -3.33 16.25 -12.48
N SER A 341 -4.09 15.14 -12.47
CA SER A 341 -3.67 13.88 -13.08
C SER A 341 -3.56 14.01 -14.60
N VAL A 342 -4.52 14.66 -15.27
CA VAL A 342 -4.45 14.88 -16.72
C VAL A 342 -3.27 15.79 -17.06
N SER A 343 -3.03 16.87 -16.31
CA SER A 343 -1.88 17.76 -16.52
C SER A 343 -0.54 17.03 -16.41
N LEU A 344 -0.39 16.11 -15.45
CA LEU A 344 0.80 15.28 -15.32
C LEU A 344 0.95 14.33 -16.52
N LEU A 345 -0.11 13.61 -16.90
CA LEU A 345 -0.04 12.67 -18.02
C LEU A 345 0.25 13.39 -19.35
N GLU A 346 -0.31 14.58 -19.56
CA GLU A 346 -0.02 15.43 -20.70
C GLU A 346 1.43 15.92 -20.74
N TYR A 347 2.00 16.25 -19.57
CA TYR A 347 3.41 16.62 -19.46
C TYR A 347 4.35 15.49 -19.92
N ALA A 348 4.01 14.22 -19.65
CA ALA A 348 4.77 13.08 -20.17
C ALA A 348 4.71 12.98 -21.70
N ARG A 349 3.53 13.20 -22.29
CA ARG A 349 3.33 13.21 -23.74
C ARG A 349 4.19 14.26 -24.43
N GLU A 350 4.20 15.48 -23.90
CA GLU A 350 5.01 16.59 -24.43
C GLU A 350 6.50 16.32 -24.30
N SER A 351 6.95 15.84 -23.14
CA SER A 351 8.35 15.52 -22.87
C SER A 351 8.90 14.42 -23.79
N SER A 352 8.08 13.43 -24.14
CA SER A 352 8.43 12.35 -25.07
C SER A 352 8.58 12.85 -26.51
N SER A 353 7.78 13.84 -26.91
CA SER A 353 7.85 14.45 -28.24
C SER A 353 9.06 15.37 -28.43
N ALA A 354 9.53 16.02 -27.36
CA ALA A 354 10.66 16.94 -27.39
C ALA A 354 12.03 16.23 -27.56
N GLY A 355 12.15 14.97 -27.13
CA GLY A 355 13.38 14.17 -27.27
C GLY A 355 13.58 13.53 -28.65
N GLN A 356 12.62 13.67 -29.57
CA GLN A 356 12.68 13.10 -30.93
C GLN A 356 13.01 14.11 -32.04
N ASN A 357 13.16 15.40 -31.70
CA ASN A 357 13.65 16.46 -32.59
C ASN A 357 15.10 16.82 -32.26
#